data_AF-F9RJ02-F1
#
_entry.id   AF-F9RJ02-F1
#
_cell.length_a   1.000
_cell.length_b   1.000
_cell.length_c   1.000
_cell.angle_alpha   90.00
_cell.angle_beta   90.00
_cell.angle_gamma   90.00
#
_symmetry.space_group_name_H-M   'P 1'
#
loop_
_entity.id
_entity.type
_entity.pdbx_description
1 polymer ?
#
loop_
_entity_poly.entity_id
_entity_poly.type
_entity_poly.pdbx_seq_one_letter_code
_entity_poly.pdbx_strand_id
1 'polypeptide(L)'
;MALYFIIENEDLINQRIKIGISKDPVKRLKALQTGNSRRLALMGWVDSGTDRELERQLHQKYREQRVIGEWFEINHEIVLDLLKAHSHCSYIAKQSNAGELIGYDRHGIPEYEDTWEWGTLDNSDYCPECGSSLGLSYNENYGGERCLKCGFTV
;
A
#
# COMPACT_ATOMS: atom_id res chain seq x y z
N MET A 1 11.14 11.24 5.05
CA MET A 1 11.55 9.86 5.44
C MET A 1 10.24 9.14 5.52
N ALA A 2 9.83 8.40 4.51
CA ALA A 2 8.44 7.95 4.43
C ALA A 2 7.99 7.09 5.62
N LEU A 3 6.79 7.39 6.13
CA LEU A 3 6.04 6.53 7.03
C LEU A 3 5.48 5.36 6.23
N TYR A 4 5.73 4.12 6.64
CA TYR A 4 5.34 2.92 5.94
C TYR A 4 4.44 2.02 6.80
N PHE A 5 3.68 1.18 6.10
CA PHE A 5 2.83 0.15 6.68
C PHE A 5 3.23 -1.21 6.11
N ILE A 6 3.65 -2.14 6.98
CA ILE A 6 3.96 -3.53 6.61
C ILE A 6 3.00 -4.45 7.34
N ILE A 7 2.40 -5.41 6.64
CA ILE A 7 1.48 -6.39 7.21
C ILE A 7 2.12 -7.79 7.23
N GLU A 8 1.79 -8.58 8.24
CA GLU A 8 2.05 -10.03 8.24
C GLU A 8 0.99 -10.73 7.39
N ASN A 9 1.36 -11.20 6.20
CA ASN A 9 0.47 -11.82 5.21
C ASN A 9 0.43 -13.36 5.38
N GLU A 10 0.07 -13.81 6.59
CA GLU A 10 -0.11 -15.24 6.91
C GLU A 10 -1.55 -15.58 7.31
N ASP A 11 -2.24 -14.69 8.02
CA ASP A 11 -3.59 -14.92 8.54
C ASP A 11 -4.50 -13.72 8.26
N LEU A 12 -5.61 -13.96 7.54
CA LEU A 12 -6.64 -12.94 7.29
C LEU A 12 -7.43 -12.57 8.56
N ILE A 13 -7.40 -13.44 9.59
CA ILE A 13 -8.17 -13.29 10.83
C ILE A 13 -7.42 -12.41 11.85
N ASN A 14 -6.09 -12.55 11.94
CA ASN A 14 -5.26 -11.87 12.95
C ASN A 14 -4.21 -11.00 12.27
N GLN A 15 -4.68 -9.94 11.62
CA GLN A 15 -3.82 -9.03 10.88
C GLN A 15 -2.97 -8.20 11.83
N ARG A 16 -1.66 -8.19 11.58
CA ARG A 16 -0.70 -7.39 12.33
C ARG A 16 0.02 -6.45 11.39
N ILE A 17 -0.04 -5.17 11.73
CA ILE A 17 0.52 -4.11 10.91
C ILE A 17 1.62 -3.41 11.70
N LYS A 18 2.79 -3.33 11.08
CA LYS A 18 3.91 -2.53 11.54
C LYS A 18 3.80 -1.13 10.98
N ILE A 19 3.84 -0.14 11.88
CA ILE A 19 3.89 1.28 11.53
C ILE A 19 5.27 1.81 11.89
N GLY A 20 6.02 2.28 10.89
CA GLY A 20 7.35 2.87 11.13
C GLY A 20 7.79 3.82 10.04
N ILE A 21 8.93 4.48 10.22
CA ILE A 21 9.53 5.38 9.23
C ILE A 21 10.79 4.81 8.59
N SER A 22 11.00 5.04 7.29
CA SER A 22 12.21 4.62 6.56
C SER A 22 12.54 5.60 5.43
N LYS A 23 13.81 5.64 5.00
CA LYS A 23 14.17 6.27 3.71
C LYS A 23 13.81 5.39 2.52
N ASP A 24 13.75 4.08 2.73
CA ASP A 24 13.47 3.08 1.71
C ASP A 24 12.63 1.95 2.34
N PRO A 25 11.29 2.04 2.26
CA PRO A 25 10.38 1.04 2.80
C PRO A 25 10.59 -0.35 2.21
N VAL A 26 10.94 -0.45 0.92
CA VAL A 26 11.15 -1.73 0.22
C VAL A 26 12.40 -2.44 0.73
N LYS A 27 13.52 -1.73 0.88
CA LYS A 27 14.72 -2.32 1.51
C LYS A 27 14.47 -2.70 2.96
N ARG A 28 13.69 -1.88 3.68
CA ARG A 28 13.33 -2.17 5.08
C ARG A 28 12.50 -3.43 5.22
N LEU A 29 11.53 -3.65 4.33
CA LEU A 29 10.76 -4.90 4.26
C LEU A 29 11.69 -6.12 4.11
N LYS A 30 12.61 -6.09 3.13
CA LYS A 30 13.55 -7.20 2.90
C LYS A 30 14.41 -7.49 4.13
N ALA A 31 14.90 -6.45 4.81
CA ALA A 31 15.68 -6.59 6.03
C ALA A 31 14.87 -7.07 7.24
N LEU A 32 13.57 -6.81 7.29
CA LEU A 32 12.68 -7.35 8.33
C LEU A 32 12.33 -8.82 8.05
N GLN A 33 12.14 -9.18 6.78
CA GLN A 33 11.84 -10.54 6.37
C GLN A 33 12.96 -11.54 6.71
N THR A 34 14.23 -11.12 6.72
CA THR A 34 15.34 -12.02 7.10
C THR A 34 15.28 -12.45 8.57
N GLY A 35 14.66 -11.65 9.44
CA GLY A 35 14.50 -11.93 10.87
C GLY A 35 13.10 -12.38 11.26
N ASN A 36 12.16 -12.46 10.31
CA ASN A 36 10.78 -12.89 10.55
C ASN A 36 10.48 -14.12 9.71
N SER A 37 10.05 -15.22 10.35
CA SER A 37 9.64 -16.44 9.65
C SER A 37 8.33 -16.25 8.87
N ARG A 38 7.52 -15.27 9.28
CA ARG A 38 6.24 -14.93 8.67
C ARG A 38 6.43 -14.14 7.38
N ARG A 39 5.57 -14.35 6.39
CA ARG A 39 5.61 -13.54 5.15
C ARG A 39 5.15 -12.13 5.46
N LEU A 40 5.98 -11.16 5.07
CA LEU A 40 5.69 -9.73 5.22
C LEU A 40 5.39 -9.13 3.85
N ALA A 41 4.39 -8.27 3.81
CA ALA A 41 4.03 -7.51 2.63
C ALA A 41 4.01 -6.01 2.97
N LEU A 42 4.53 -5.17 2.07
CA LEU A 42 4.39 -3.73 2.19
C LEU A 42 3.01 -3.36 1.69
N MET A 43 2.23 -2.63 2.49
CA MET A 43 0.93 -2.13 2.05
C MET A 43 1.06 -0.80 1.31
N GLY A 44 1.87 0.10 1.84
CA GLY A 44 2.02 1.45 1.31
C GLY A 44 2.87 2.33 2.20
N TRP A 45 3.05 3.58 1.78
CA TRP A 45 3.78 4.59 2.52
C TRP A 45 3.24 5.99 2.28
N VAL A 46 3.50 6.89 3.23
CA VAL A 46 3.19 8.32 3.20
C VAL A 46 4.51 9.08 3.28
N ASP A 47 4.69 10.07 2.41
CA ASP A 47 5.84 10.96 2.40
C ASP A 47 5.36 12.41 2.55
N SER A 48 4.93 12.77 3.77
CA SER A 48 4.34 14.07 4.07
C SER A 48 5.37 15.12 4.49
N GLY A 49 6.61 14.71 4.74
CA GLY A 49 7.66 15.55 5.32
C GLY A 49 7.54 15.77 6.84
N THR A 50 6.40 15.41 7.43
CA THR A 50 6.10 15.40 8.87
C THR A 50 5.91 13.96 9.39
N ASP A 51 6.67 13.03 8.79
CA ASP A 51 6.46 11.59 8.95
C ASP A 51 6.65 11.12 10.40
N ARG A 52 7.52 11.79 11.17
CA ARG A 52 7.78 11.49 12.59
C ARG A 52 6.62 11.90 13.49
N GLU A 53 6.03 13.07 13.23
CA GLU A 53 4.86 13.54 13.97
C GLU A 53 3.67 12.63 13.68
N LEU A 54 3.49 12.23 12.42
CA LEU A 54 2.44 11.31 11.99
C LEU A 54 2.63 9.92 12.62
N GLU A 55 3.84 9.37 12.62
CA GLU A 55 4.17 8.10 13.29
C GLU A 55 3.76 8.15 14.76
N ARG A 56 4.18 9.20 15.48
CA ARG A 56 3.86 9.37 16.91
C ARG A 56 2.35 9.45 17.15
N GLN A 57 1.63 10.19 16.30
CA GLN A 57 0.17 10.29 16.40
C GLN A 57 -0.51 8.94 16.18
N LEU A 58 -0.09 8.17 15.17
CA LEU A 58 -0.64 6.84 14.89
C LEU A 58 -0.32 5.86 16.02
N HIS A 59 0.92 5.87 16.53
CA HIS A 59 1.33 5.05 17.67
C HIS A 59 0.54 5.37 18.93
N GLN A 60 0.19 6.64 19.15
CA GLN A 60 -0.66 7.06 20.27
C GLN A 60 -2.12 6.65 20.05
N LYS A 61 -2.64 6.83 18.82
CA LYS A 61 -4.01 6.48 18.44
C LYS A 61 -4.27 4.98 18.60
N TYR A 62 -3.34 4.13 18.20
CA TYR A 62 -3.47 2.68 18.25
C TYR A 62 -2.74 2.03 19.44
N ARG A 63 -2.50 2.80 20.51
CA ARG A 63 -1.72 2.34 21.66
C ARG A 63 -2.32 1.09 22.32
N GLU A 64 -3.65 1.00 22.37
CA GLU A 64 -4.37 -0.13 22.97
C GLU A 64 -4.26 -1.41 22.14
N GLN A 65 -4.10 -1.28 20.82
CA GLN A 65 -3.93 -2.37 19.87
C GLN A 65 -2.45 -2.76 19.67
N ARG A 66 -1.52 -2.15 20.42
CA ARG A 66 -0.10 -2.45 20.28
C ARG A 66 0.21 -3.84 20.84
N VAL A 67 0.70 -4.72 19.97
CA VAL A 67 1.10 -6.09 20.33
C VAL A 67 2.50 -6.10 20.90
N ILE A 68 3.49 -5.68 20.11
CA ILE A 68 4.90 -5.66 20.52
C ILE A 68 5.69 -4.63 19.71
N GLY A 69 6.42 -3.77 20.41
CA GLY A 69 7.21 -2.71 19.78
C GLY A 69 6.38 -1.80 18.89
N GLU A 70 6.59 -1.91 17.58
CA GLU A 70 5.92 -1.10 16.54
C GLU A 70 4.86 -1.91 15.76
N TRP A 71 4.47 -3.08 16.26
CA TRP A 71 3.43 -3.94 15.67
C TRP A 71 2.09 -3.72 16.38
N PHE A 72 1.04 -3.59 15.58
CA PHE A 72 -0.32 -3.29 16.02
C PHE A 72 -1.32 -4.29 15.42
N GLU A 73 -2.29 -4.70 16.21
CA GLU A 73 -3.40 -5.56 15.79
C GLU A 73 -4.54 -4.67 15.24
N ILE A 74 -4.40 -4.28 13.97
CA ILE A 74 -5.32 -3.41 13.26
C ILE A 74 -5.60 -3.98 11.87
N ASN A 75 -6.79 -3.69 11.34
CA ASN A 75 -7.26 -4.18 10.05
C ASN A 75 -6.62 -3.40 8.88
N HIS A 76 -6.31 -4.08 7.78
CA HIS A 76 -5.78 -3.50 6.53
C HIS A 76 -6.64 -2.33 6.00
N GLU A 77 -7.97 -2.40 6.16
CA GLU A 77 -8.90 -1.33 5.79
C GLU A 77 -8.54 0.03 6.43
N ILE A 78 -8.11 0.01 7.70
CA ILE A 78 -7.69 1.23 8.41
C ILE A 78 -6.48 1.87 7.74
N VAL A 79 -5.54 1.05 7.23
CA VAL A 79 -4.37 1.54 6.51
C VAL A 79 -4.77 2.13 5.17
N LEU A 80 -5.68 1.48 4.45
CA LEU A 80 -6.20 2.01 3.18
C LEU A 80 -6.86 3.38 3.40
N ASP A 81 -7.69 3.52 4.43
CA ASP A 81 -8.31 4.80 4.79
C ASP A 81 -7.26 5.87 5.12
N LEU A 82 -6.20 5.51 5.85
CA LEU A 82 -5.11 6.42 6.17
C LEU A 82 -4.34 6.87 4.92
N LEU A 83 -4.09 5.95 3.99
CA LEU A 83 -3.45 6.28 2.71
C LEU A 83 -4.36 7.21 1.89
N LYS A 84 -5.66 6.91 1.78
CA LYS A 84 -6.63 7.77 1.10
C LYS A 84 -6.72 9.16 1.72
N ALA A 85 -6.72 9.26 3.06
CA ALA A 85 -6.72 10.54 3.77
C ALA A 85 -5.48 11.41 3.48
N HIS A 86 -4.37 10.80 3.07
CA HIS A 86 -3.11 11.47 2.71
C HIS A 86 -2.87 11.48 1.19
N SER A 87 -3.94 11.55 0.39
CA SER A 87 -3.94 11.37 -1.08
C SER A 87 -2.83 12.11 -1.84
N HIS A 88 -2.40 13.29 -1.39
CA HIS A 88 -1.35 14.08 -2.07
C HIS A 88 0.08 13.52 -1.91
N CYS A 89 0.29 12.67 -0.92
CA CYS A 89 1.61 12.23 -0.48
C CYS A 89 1.67 10.75 -0.08
N SER A 90 0.63 9.97 -0.36
CA SER A 90 0.61 8.55 -0.09
C SER A 90 0.76 7.70 -1.36
N TYR A 91 1.20 6.49 -1.13
CA TYR A 91 1.46 5.50 -2.16
C TYR A 91 1.07 4.12 -1.64
N ILE A 92 0.43 3.32 -2.49
CA ILE A 92 0.13 1.92 -2.25
C ILE A 92 1.17 1.05 -2.95
N ALA A 93 1.56 -0.05 -2.32
CA ALA A 93 2.54 -0.97 -2.87
C ALA A 93 1.86 -1.96 -3.83
N LYS A 94 2.50 -2.19 -4.99
CA LYS A 94 2.04 -3.14 -6.00
C LYS A 94 2.42 -4.56 -5.61
N GLN A 95 1.58 -5.50 -6.02
CA GLN A 95 1.94 -6.91 -6.06
C GLN A 95 3.10 -7.16 -7.04
N SER A 96 3.93 -8.15 -6.73
CA SER A 96 5.05 -8.51 -7.61
C SER A 96 4.57 -9.23 -8.87
N ASN A 97 3.45 -9.96 -8.76
CA ASN A 97 2.76 -10.72 -9.81
C ASN A 97 1.55 -9.95 -10.39
N ALA A 98 1.44 -8.64 -10.14
CA ALA A 98 0.36 -7.83 -10.71
C ALA A 98 0.26 -8.00 -12.23
N GLY A 99 -0.92 -8.38 -12.73
CA GLY A 99 -1.17 -8.62 -14.15
C GLY A 99 -0.68 -9.97 -14.70
N GLU A 100 -0.19 -10.87 -13.85
CA GLU A 100 0.08 -12.25 -14.25
C GLU A 100 -1.22 -13.02 -14.54
N LEU A 101 -1.20 -13.92 -15.54
CA LEU A 101 -2.35 -14.77 -15.87
C LEU A 101 -2.52 -15.84 -14.79
N ILE A 102 -3.63 -15.80 -14.06
CA ILE A 102 -3.98 -16.81 -13.04
C ILE A 102 -4.59 -18.04 -13.71
N GLY A 103 -5.42 -17.85 -14.72
CA GLY A 103 -6.13 -18.95 -15.36
C GLY A 103 -7.17 -18.49 -16.37
N TYR A 104 -8.14 -19.36 -16.60
CA TYR A 104 -9.29 -19.09 -17.46
C TYR A 104 -10.56 -19.44 -16.71
N ASP A 105 -11.58 -18.60 -16.84
CA ASP A 105 -12.89 -18.87 -16.29
C ASP A 105 -13.58 -20.03 -17.04
N ARG A 106 -14.80 -20.38 -16.60
CA ARG A 106 -15.62 -21.44 -17.22
C ARG A 106 -15.95 -21.19 -18.72
N HIS A 107 -15.77 -19.96 -19.19
CA HIS A 107 -16.05 -19.51 -20.56
C HIS A 107 -14.77 -19.33 -21.39
N GLY A 108 -13.60 -19.61 -20.85
CA GLY A 108 -12.31 -19.44 -21.53
C GLY A 108 -11.82 -17.99 -21.54
N ILE A 109 -12.35 -17.13 -20.67
CA ILE A 109 -11.90 -15.75 -20.50
C ILE A 109 -10.67 -15.75 -19.57
N PRO A 110 -9.54 -15.15 -19.97
CA PRO A 110 -8.35 -15.09 -19.14
C PRO A 110 -8.58 -14.24 -17.88
N GLU A 111 -8.21 -14.80 -16.72
CA GLU A 111 -8.24 -14.14 -15.42
C GLU A 111 -6.81 -13.72 -15.04
N TYR A 112 -6.64 -12.47 -14.64
CA TYR A 112 -5.35 -11.88 -14.28
C TYR A 112 -5.32 -11.49 -12.80
N GLU A 113 -4.13 -11.49 -12.21
CA GLU A 113 -3.92 -11.06 -10.83
C GLU A 113 -4.10 -9.54 -10.70
N ASP A 114 -4.85 -9.15 -9.68
CA ASP A 114 -5.08 -7.75 -9.35
C ASP A 114 -3.78 -7.03 -8.98
N THR A 115 -3.76 -5.72 -9.21
CA THR A 115 -2.56 -4.91 -8.94
C THR A 115 -2.28 -4.80 -7.43
N TRP A 116 -3.31 -4.97 -6.60
CA TRP A 116 -3.29 -4.68 -5.16
C TRP A 116 -3.76 -5.87 -4.34
N GLU A 117 -2.99 -6.30 -3.32
CA GLU A 117 -3.38 -7.42 -2.42
C GLU A 117 -4.57 -7.05 -1.52
N TRP A 118 -4.83 -5.76 -1.36
CA TRP A 118 -5.61 -5.21 -0.25
C TRP A 118 -7.07 -4.92 -0.60
N GLY A 119 -7.48 -5.19 -1.85
CA GLY A 119 -8.86 -5.03 -2.31
C GLY A 119 -8.96 -4.47 -3.73
N THR A 120 -10.20 -4.39 -4.21
CA THR A 120 -10.54 -3.83 -5.53
C THR A 120 -10.46 -2.31 -5.46
N LEU A 121 -9.34 -1.75 -5.92
CA LEU A 121 -9.11 -0.31 -6.00
C LEU A 121 -9.23 0.16 -7.45
N ASP A 122 -9.80 1.34 -7.63
CA ASP A 122 -9.97 1.95 -8.95
C ASP A 122 -8.71 2.73 -9.38
N ASN A 123 -8.48 2.84 -10.68
CA ASN A 123 -7.39 3.64 -11.26
C ASN A 123 -7.51 5.13 -10.92
N SER A 124 -8.72 5.61 -10.62
CA SER A 124 -8.99 6.95 -10.10
C SER A 124 -8.55 7.12 -8.64
N ASP A 125 -8.49 6.06 -7.84
CA ASP A 125 -7.99 6.08 -6.47
C ASP A 125 -6.46 5.98 -6.44
N TYR A 126 -5.90 5.04 -7.21
CA TYR A 126 -4.46 4.77 -7.21
C TYR A 126 -3.91 4.55 -8.60
N CYS A 127 -2.75 5.14 -8.87
CA CYS A 127 -2.06 4.93 -10.14
C CYS A 127 -1.54 3.48 -10.23
N PRO A 128 -1.91 2.70 -11.26
CA PRO A 128 -1.48 1.30 -11.39
C PRO A 128 0.04 1.16 -11.60
N GLU A 129 0.71 2.21 -12.08
CA GLU A 129 2.14 2.17 -12.36
C GLU A 129 3.00 2.52 -11.14
N CYS A 130 2.71 3.62 -10.44
CA CYS A 130 3.53 4.08 -9.31
C CYS A 130 2.87 3.95 -7.94
N GLY A 131 1.61 3.56 -7.88
CA GLY A 131 0.83 3.43 -6.65
C GLY A 131 0.44 4.76 -6.00
N SER A 132 0.63 5.91 -6.66
CA SER A 132 0.23 7.19 -6.08
C SER A 132 -1.29 7.25 -5.85
N SER A 133 -1.70 7.68 -4.65
CA SER A 133 -3.09 7.91 -4.24
C SER A 133 -3.78 9.12 -4.87
N LEU A 134 -3.14 9.76 -5.85
CA LEU A 134 -3.78 10.76 -6.70
C LEU A 134 -4.48 10.11 -7.91
N GLY A 135 -4.33 8.80 -8.07
CA GLY A 135 -4.86 8.07 -9.22
C GLY A 135 -4.38 8.62 -10.55
N LEU A 136 -5.25 8.46 -11.55
CA LEU A 136 -5.15 9.10 -12.84
C LEU A 136 -6.10 10.30 -12.89
N SER A 137 -5.62 11.42 -13.44
CA SER A 137 -6.42 12.62 -13.64
C SER A 137 -6.57 12.88 -15.13
N TYR A 138 -7.78 13.18 -15.58
CA TYR A 138 -8.02 13.56 -16.97
C TYR A 138 -7.28 14.87 -17.32
N ASN A 139 -6.60 14.87 -18.46
CA ASN A 139 -5.90 16.05 -18.97
C ASN A 139 -6.32 16.33 -20.42
N GLU A 140 -7.04 17.44 -20.61
CA GLU A 140 -7.53 17.89 -21.92
C GLU A 140 -6.41 18.08 -22.96
N ASN A 141 -5.21 18.51 -22.54
CA ASN A 141 -4.09 18.72 -23.47
C ASN A 141 -3.55 17.40 -24.04
N TYR A 142 -3.77 16.29 -23.34
CA TYR A 142 -3.35 14.95 -23.78
C TYR A 142 -4.51 14.09 -24.26
N GLY A 143 -5.76 14.52 -24.07
CA GLY A 143 -6.95 13.79 -24.48
C GLY A 143 -7.16 12.46 -23.75
N GLY A 144 -6.62 12.31 -22.53
CA GLY A 144 -6.64 11.06 -21.77
C GLY A 144 -6.31 11.23 -20.29
N GLU A 145 -6.36 10.13 -19.55
CA GLU A 145 -6.06 10.11 -18.12
C GLU A 145 -4.56 9.98 -17.87
N ARG A 146 -4.03 10.76 -16.92
CA ARG A 146 -2.59 10.79 -16.62
C ARG A 146 -2.32 10.84 -15.12
N CYS A 147 -1.35 10.06 -14.66
CA CYS A 147 -0.83 10.19 -13.32
C CYS A 147 0.04 11.45 -13.19
N LEU A 148 -0.30 12.32 -12.23
CA LEU A 148 0.47 13.55 -11.96
C LEU A 148 1.85 13.29 -11.31
N LYS A 149 2.10 12.08 -10.80
CA LYS A 149 3.38 11.72 -10.18
C LYS A 149 4.36 11.04 -11.13
N CYS A 150 3.97 9.96 -11.79
CA CYS A 150 4.88 9.22 -12.69
C CYS A 150 4.66 9.51 -14.17
N GLY A 151 3.59 10.21 -14.54
CA GLY A 151 3.28 10.52 -15.92
C GLY A 151 2.73 9.34 -16.74
N PHE A 152 2.36 8.23 -16.08
CA PHE A 152 1.63 7.13 -16.71
C PHE A 152 0.34 7.64 -17.35
N THR A 153 -0.01 7.14 -18.52
CA THR A 153 -1.17 7.56 -19.32
C THR A 153 -1.94 6.33 -19.79
N VAL A 154 -3.27 6.43 -19.80
CA VAL A 154 -4.20 5.42 -20.33
C VAL A 154 -4.95 5.99 -21.53
#